data_AF-A0A2G1UK01-F1
#
_entry.id   AF-A0A2G1UK01-F1
#
_cell.length_a   1.000
_cell.length_b   1.000
_cell.length_c   1.000
_cell.angle_alpha   90.00
_cell.angle_beta   90.00
_cell.angle_gamma   90.00
#
_symmetry.space_group_name_H-M   'P 1'
#
loop_
_entity.id
_entity.type
_entity.pdbx_description
1 polymer ?
#
loop_
_entity_poly.entity_id
_entity_poly.type
_entity_poly.pdbx_seq_one_letter_code
_entity_poly.pdbx_strand_id
1 'polypeptide(L)'
;MKELLMRKAEMDDENSGLPRGDMLQDLDRLPLEMNVHVGFPGNCREAMTFYQEVTGGQLEAMLSFGETPAAEGVPADWHDKIIHASVNIRGRRLMGADAMGDCYEAPQGAQIHLEYGNPEQAERVFRQLGEGGAVIMPFEETFWAQRFGMTRDRFGVQWMISCQTRSCL
;
A
#
# COMPACT_ATOMS: atom_id res chain seq x y z
N MET A 1 -29.07 -55.95 -7.25
CA MET A 1 -27.59 -55.81 -7.33
C MET A 1 -27.13 -54.66 -8.23
N LYS A 2 -27.84 -54.30 -9.33
CA LYS A 2 -27.49 -53.10 -10.14
C LYS A 2 -27.96 -51.76 -9.52
N GLU A 3 -29.08 -51.74 -8.78
CA GLU A 3 -29.58 -50.52 -8.12
C GLU A 3 -28.73 -50.03 -6.94
N LEU A 4 -27.99 -50.92 -6.27
CA LEU A 4 -27.15 -50.55 -5.13
C LEU A 4 -25.81 -49.91 -5.54
N LEU A 5 -25.37 -50.16 -6.78
CA LEU A 5 -24.17 -49.55 -7.36
C LEU A 5 -24.45 -48.16 -7.97
N MET A 6 -25.67 -47.93 -8.49
CA MET A 6 -26.11 -46.61 -8.95
C MET A 6 -26.21 -45.61 -7.78
N ARG A 7 -26.72 -46.06 -6.61
CA ARG A 7 -26.80 -45.21 -5.40
C ARG A 7 -25.45 -44.85 -4.79
N LYS A 8 -24.36 -45.53 -5.19
CA LYS A 8 -23.01 -45.22 -4.71
C LYS A 8 -22.25 -44.27 -5.65
N ALA A 9 -22.67 -44.16 -6.91
CA ALA A 9 -22.12 -43.20 -7.87
C ALA A 9 -22.76 -41.80 -7.73
N GLU A 10 -23.97 -41.69 -7.20
CA GLU A 10 -24.66 -40.42 -6.97
C GLU A 10 -24.25 -39.71 -5.66
N MET A 11 -23.50 -40.38 -4.77
CA MET A 11 -23.15 -39.87 -3.45
C MET A 11 -21.69 -39.42 -3.32
N ASP A 12 -20.95 -39.35 -4.43
CA ASP A 12 -19.55 -38.92 -4.48
C ASP A 12 -19.34 -37.55 -5.18
N ASP A 13 -20.41 -36.88 -5.65
CA ASP A 13 -20.32 -35.56 -6.33
C ASP A 13 -20.61 -34.36 -5.40
N GLU A 14 -21.08 -34.59 -4.17
CA GLU A 14 -21.42 -33.51 -3.23
C GLU A 14 -20.22 -32.90 -2.47
N ASN A 15 -18.99 -33.36 -2.72
CA ASN A 15 -17.80 -32.88 -2.01
C ASN A 15 -16.62 -32.51 -2.93
N SER A 16 -16.90 -32.00 -4.13
CA SER A 16 -15.84 -31.55 -5.06
C SER A 16 -15.15 -30.25 -4.64
N GLY A 17 -15.59 -29.58 -3.56
CA GLY A 17 -14.94 -28.38 -3.01
C GLY A 17 -14.88 -27.19 -3.97
N LEU A 18 -15.49 -27.29 -5.15
CA LEU A 18 -15.56 -26.23 -6.13
C LEU A 18 -16.72 -25.31 -5.78
N PRO A 19 -16.53 -23.98 -5.74
CA PRO A 19 -17.59 -23.03 -5.46
C PRO A 19 -18.78 -23.23 -6.41
N ARG A 20 -20.01 -23.31 -5.88
CA ARG A 20 -21.24 -23.31 -6.70
C ARG A 20 -21.28 -22.02 -7.54
N GLY A 21 -21.85 -22.09 -8.74
CA GLY A 21 -21.80 -21.03 -9.76
C GLY A 21 -22.20 -19.62 -9.30
N ASP A 22 -23.01 -19.49 -8.25
CA ASP A 22 -23.37 -18.20 -7.64
C ASP A 22 -22.21 -17.55 -6.87
N MET A 23 -21.30 -18.34 -6.26
CA MET A 23 -20.08 -17.81 -5.62
C MET A 23 -19.02 -17.35 -6.63
N LEU A 24 -19.04 -17.85 -7.87
CA LEU A 24 -18.15 -17.36 -8.93
C LEU A 24 -18.58 -15.98 -9.42
N GLN A 25 -19.88 -15.69 -9.48
CA GLN A 25 -20.40 -14.37 -9.87
C GLN A 25 -20.07 -13.27 -8.83
N ASP A 26 -19.85 -13.64 -7.57
CA ASP A 26 -19.48 -12.68 -6.52
C ASP A 26 -17.97 -12.36 -6.50
N LEU A 27 -17.10 -13.22 -7.05
CA LEU A 27 -15.66 -12.94 -7.16
C LEU A 27 -15.37 -11.82 -8.17
N ASP A 28 -16.21 -11.62 -9.18
CA ASP A 28 -16.07 -10.51 -10.15
C ASP A 28 -16.24 -9.14 -9.51
N ARG A 29 -16.86 -9.05 -8.32
CA ARG A 29 -16.98 -7.81 -7.55
C ARG A 29 -15.75 -7.51 -6.71
N LEU A 30 -14.89 -8.51 -6.47
CA LEU A 30 -13.68 -8.32 -5.69
C LEU A 30 -12.61 -7.70 -6.60
N PRO A 31 -12.05 -6.54 -6.23
CA PRO A 31 -10.91 -6.01 -6.96
C PRO A 31 -9.74 -6.98 -6.81
N LEU A 32 -8.98 -7.17 -7.89
CA LEU A 32 -7.77 -8.01 -7.87
C LEU A 32 -6.70 -7.43 -6.95
N GLU A 33 -6.66 -6.10 -6.81
CA GLU A 33 -5.71 -5.39 -5.95
C GLU A 33 -6.31 -4.11 -5.37
N MET A 34 -5.75 -3.66 -4.25
CA MET A 34 -5.98 -2.35 -3.66
C MET A 34 -4.63 -1.73 -3.30
N ASN A 35 -4.37 -0.53 -3.83
CA ASN A 35 -3.10 0.17 -3.68
C ASN A 35 -3.34 1.59 -3.15
N VAL A 36 -2.31 2.21 -2.55
CA VAL A 36 -2.37 3.59 -2.06
C VAL A 36 -1.68 4.49 -3.08
N HIS A 37 -2.29 5.61 -3.43
CA HIS A 37 -1.69 6.61 -4.31
C HIS A 37 -1.55 7.94 -3.57
N VAL A 38 -0.38 8.58 -3.68
CA VAL A 38 -0.09 9.87 -3.04
C VAL A 38 0.35 10.90 -4.08
N GLY A 39 -0.25 12.08 -4.03
CA GLY A 39 0.16 13.24 -4.82
C GLY A 39 1.27 14.03 -4.11
N PHE A 40 2.20 14.59 -4.89
CA PHE A 40 3.33 15.37 -4.38
C PHE A 40 3.46 16.72 -5.10
N PRO A 41 3.97 17.77 -4.43
CA PRO A 41 4.12 19.10 -5.03
C PRO A 41 5.43 19.24 -5.84
N GLY A 42 5.83 18.21 -6.59
CA GLY A 42 7.04 18.23 -7.42
C GLY A 42 8.27 17.54 -6.83
N ASN A 43 8.12 16.83 -5.71
CA ASN A 43 9.16 16.07 -5.02
C ASN A 43 8.85 14.54 -4.91
N CYS A 44 7.97 14.01 -5.76
CA CYS A 44 7.60 12.59 -5.76
C CYS A 44 8.81 11.67 -5.89
N ARG A 45 9.77 11.99 -6.77
CA ARG A 45 10.99 11.18 -6.96
C ARG A 45 11.75 11.00 -5.65
N GLU A 46 11.95 12.08 -4.91
CA GLU A 46 12.65 12.05 -3.61
C GLU A 46 11.87 11.23 -2.59
N ALA A 47 10.56 11.44 -2.49
CA ALA A 47 9.69 10.72 -1.56
C ALA A 47 9.71 9.21 -1.80
N MET A 48 9.56 8.80 -3.06
CA MET A 48 9.47 7.39 -3.42
C MET A 48 10.81 6.66 -3.27
N THR A 49 11.93 7.30 -3.59
CA THR A 49 13.27 6.77 -3.28
C THR A 49 13.46 6.62 -1.77
N PHE A 50 13.05 7.61 -0.98
CA PHE A 50 13.11 7.53 0.48
C PHE A 50 12.25 6.38 1.03
N TYR A 51 11.02 6.19 0.54
CA TYR A 51 10.16 5.09 0.99
C TYR A 51 10.73 3.72 0.63
N GLN A 52 11.33 3.58 -0.55
CA GLN A 52 12.07 2.38 -0.94
C GLN A 52 13.17 2.06 0.08
N GLU A 53 14.01 3.04 0.42
CA GLU A 53 15.13 2.87 1.36
C GLU A 53 14.69 2.56 2.79
N VAL A 54 13.68 3.27 3.30
CA VAL A 54 13.18 3.10 4.67
C VAL A 54 12.54 1.72 4.85
N THR A 55 11.72 1.31 3.89
CA THR A 55 10.93 0.07 3.98
C THR A 55 11.69 -1.16 3.48
N GLY A 56 12.73 -0.97 2.67
CA GLY A 56 13.36 -2.06 1.90
C GLY A 56 12.45 -2.59 0.77
N GLY A 57 11.41 -1.84 0.40
CA GLY A 57 10.51 -2.19 -0.70
C GLY A 57 11.20 -2.18 -2.05
N GLN A 58 10.55 -2.77 -3.05
CA GLN A 58 11.04 -2.81 -4.41
C GLN A 58 10.45 -1.64 -5.21
N LEU A 59 11.31 -0.75 -5.72
CA LEU A 59 10.88 0.26 -6.69
C LEU A 59 10.59 -0.44 -8.03
N GLU A 60 9.32 -0.52 -8.40
CA GLU A 60 8.85 -1.15 -9.64
C GLU A 60 8.78 -0.16 -10.79
N ALA A 61 8.49 1.11 -10.51
CA ALA A 61 8.38 2.16 -11.52
C ALA A 61 8.80 3.53 -10.97
N MET A 62 9.38 4.35 -11.83
CA MET A 62 9.69 5.76 -11.61
C MET A 62 9.75 6.47 -12.98
N LEU A 63 8.58 6.82 -13.53
CA LEU A 63 8.42 7.41 -14.85
C LEU A 63 8.15 8.91 -14.72
N SER A 64 8.89 9.69 -15.49
CA SER A 64 8.67 11.12 -15.65
C SER A 64 7.68 11.44 -16.77
N PHE A 65 7.11 12.64 -16.79
CA PHE A 65 6.22 13.08 -17.88
C PHE A 65 6.93 12.98 -19.24
N GLY A 66 8.20 13.40 -19.31
CA GLY A 66 9.03 13.41 -20.52
C GLY A 66 9.29 12.04 -21.13
N GLU A 67 9.18 10.97 -20.33
CA GLU A 67 9.33 9.58 -20.78
C GLU A 67 8.02 9.00 -21.37
N THR A 68 6.95 9.78 -21.40
CA THR A 68 5.62 9.33 -21.83
C THR A 68 5.00 10.26 -22.89
N PRO A 69 3.97 9.80 -23.63
CA PRO A 69 3.20 10.68 -24.52
C PRO A 69 2.53 11.87 -23.80
N ALA A 70 2.38 11.83 -22.47
CA ALA A 70 1.83 12.94 -21.69
C ALA A 70 2.75 14.19 -21.69
N ALA A 71 4.01 14.06 -22.11
CA ALA A 71 4.94 15.19 -22.25
C ALA A 71 4.38 16.31 -23.14
N GLU A 72 3.57 15.98 -24.15
CA GLU A 72 2.93 16.95 -25.05
C GLU A 72 1.86 17.81 -24.35
N GLY A 73 1.30 17.31 -23.24
CA GLY A 73 0.24 17.96 -22.48
C GLY A 73 0.74 18.83 -21.32
N VAL A 74 2.06 18.92 -21.10
CA VAL A 74 2.65 19.68 -19.99
C VAL A 74 3.79 20.60 -20.48
N PRO A 75 4.06 21.71 -19.77
CA PRO A 75 5.22 22.55 -20.06
C PRO A 75 6.55 21.79 -19.96
N ALA A 76 7.59 22.26 -20.65
CA ALA A 76 8.89 21.58 -20.71
C ALA A 76 9.58 21.46 -19.34
N ASP A 77 9.37 22.41 -18.43
CA ASP A 77 9.89 22.36 -17.06
C ASP A 77 9.20 21.30 -16.17
N TRP A 78 8.12 20.70 -16.67
CA TRP A 78 7.43 19.55 -16.07
C TRP A 78 7.89 18.19 -16.59
N HIS A 79 8.75 18.15 -17.61
CA HIS A 79 9.17 16.88 -18.23
C HIS A 79 9.91 15.96 -17.25
N ASP A 80 10.65 16.51 -16.29
CA ASP A 80 11.37 15.73 -15.27
C ASP A 80 10.50 15.32 -14.07
N LYS A 81 9.27 15.86 -13.95
CA LYS A 81 8.32 15.54 -12.88
C LYS A 81 7.79 14.13 -13.06
N ILE A 82 7.44 13.48 -11.95
CA ILE A 82 6.98 12.10 -11.95
C ILE A 82 5.50 12.04 -12.32
N ILE A 83 5.17 11.31 -13.38
CA ILE A 83 3.79 10.99 -13.72
C ILE A 83 3.33 9.68 -13.04
N HIS A 84 4.27 8.77 -12.78
CA HIS A 84 3.97 7.53 -12.08
C HIS A 84 5.20 6.93 -11.41
N ALA A 85 5.10 6.65 -10.12
CA ALA A 85 6.04 5.83 -9.37
C ALA A 85 5.29 4.74 -8.58
N SER A 86 5.95 3.62 -8.33
CA SER A 86 5.40 2.49 -7.57
C SER A 86 6.49 1.82 -6.74
N VAL A 87 6.31 1.77 -5.42
CA VAL A 87 7.11 0.96 -4.50
C VAL A 87 6.24 -0.19 -3.99
N ASN A 88 6.67 -1.42 -4.27
CA ASN A 88 6.03 -2.64 -3.80
C ASN A 88 6.59 -3.04 -2.43
N ILE A 89 5.67 -3.16 -1.47
CA ILE A 89 5.93 -3.58 -0.10
C ILE A 89 5.10 -4.83 0.16
N ARG A 90 5.70 -6.00 -0.08
CA ARG A 90 5.09 -7.32 0.13
C ARG A 90 3.74 -7.51 -0.60
N GLY A 91 3.66 -7.08 -1.86
CA GLY A 91 2.47 -7.20 -2.71
C GLY A 91 1.48 -6.05 -2.58
N ARG A 92 1.75 -5.05 -1.74
CA ARG A 92 0.97 -3.81 -1.62
C ARG A 92 1.78 -2.67 -2.19
N ARG A 93 1.19 -1.85 -3.05
CA ARG A 93 1.93 -0.75 -3.68
C ARG A 93 1.59 0.58 -3.03
N LEU A 94 2.65 1.30 -2.68
CA LEU A 94 2.60 2.75 -2.52
C LEU A 94 2.96 3.35 -3.87
N MET A 95 2.01 4.05 -4.46
CA MET A 95 2.13 4.72 -5.74
C MET A 95 2.19 6.23 -5.53
N GLY A 96 2.77 6.95 -6.49
CA GLY A 96 2.76 8.40 -6.44
C GLY A 96 2.98 9.08 -7.78
N ALA A 97 2.61 10.36 -7.81
CA ALA A 97 2.83 11.26 -8.93
C ALA A 97 2.97 12.70 -8.42
N ASP A 98 3.66 13.55 -9.19
CA ASP A 98 3.68 14.98 -8.97
C ASP A 98 2.40 15.63 -9.53
N ALA A 99 1.83 16.54 -8.76
CA ALA A 99 0.64 17.32 -9.11
C ALA A 99 0.98 18.81 -9.21
N MET A 100 0.45 19.47 -10.24
CA MET A 100 0.60 20.92 -10.43
C MET A 100 -0.10 21.67 -9.29
N GLY A 101 0.39 22.86 -8.95
CA GLY A 101 -0.03 23.61 -7.74
C GLY A 101 -1.53 23.69 -7.52
N ASP A 102 -2.31 24.00 -8.56
CA ASP A 102 -3.78 24.11 -8.45
C ASP A 102 -4.49 22.76 -8.29
N CYS A 103 -3.83 21.65 -8.62
CA CYS A 103 -4.32 20.28 -8.49
C CYS A 103 -3.71 19.54 -7.27
N TYR A 104 -2.77 20.16 -6.56
CA TYR A 104 -2.11 19.55 -5.42
C TYR A 104 -2.84 19.89 -4.13
N GLU A 105 -3.21 18.84 -3.40
CA GLU A 105 -3.65 18.94 -2.01
C GLU A 105 -2.71 18.15 -1.11
N ALA A 106 -2.36 18.71 0.04
CA ALA A 106 -1.54 18.02 1.01
C ALA A 106 -2.27 16.75 1.52
N PRO A 107 -1.57 15.60 1.65
CA PRO A 107 -2.19 14.36 2.12
C PRO A 107 -2.88 14.54 3.48
N GLN A 108 -4.20 14.28 3.51
CA GLN A 108 -5.03 14.40 4.70
C GLN A 108 -6.14 13.33 4.72
N GLY A 109 -6.70 13.06 5.90
CA GLY A 109 -7.84 12.13 6.06
C GLY A 109 -7.52 10.64 5.93
N ALA A 110 -6.30 10.27 5.50
CA ALA A 110 -5.83 8.89 5.40
C ALA A 110 -4.40 8.75 5.96
N GLN A 111 -4.07 7.54 6.43
CA GLN A 111 -2.74 7.21 6.95
C GLN A 111 -2.32 5.84 6.42
N ILE A 112 -1.02 5.69 6.17
CA ILE A 112 -0.44 4.43 5.71
C ILE A 112 0.04 3.65 6.93
N HIS A 113 -0.47 2.44 7.13
CA HIS A 113 -0.09 1.59 8.25
C HIS A 113 0.98 0.58 7.82
N LEU A 114 2.10 0.59 8.54
CA LEU A 114 3.17 -0.41 8.44
C LEU A 114 3.23 -1.23 9.72
N GLU A 115 3.10 -2.54 9.57
CA GLU A 115 3.27 -3.49 10.67
C GLU A 115 4.57 -4.28 10.50
N TYR A 116 5.37 -4.31 11.56
CA TYR A 116 6.63 -5.04 11.65
C TYR A 116 6.54 -6.15 12.69
N GLY A 117 7.27 -7.25 12.45
CA GLY A 117 7.41 -8.34 13.44
C GLY A 117 8.56 -8.13 14.44
N ASN A 118 9.45 -7.17 14.17
CA ASN A 118 10.63 -6.87 14.97
C ASN A 118 10.53 -5.42 15.50
N PRO A 119 10.63 -5.19 16.82
CA PRO A 119 10.45 -3.87 17.42
C PRO A 119 11.58 -2.90 17.11
N GLU A 120 12.84 -3.35 17.01
CA GLU A 120 13.97 -2.47 16.68
C GLU A 120 13.84 -1.90 15.25
N GLN A 121 13.42 -2.74 14.31
CA GLN A 121 13.18 -2.36 12.92
C GLN A 121 11.96 -1.44 12.79
N ALA A 122 10.90 -1.69 13.57
CA ALA A 122 9.74 -0.80 13.63
C ALA A 122 10.14 0.59 14.14
N GLU A 123 10.93 0.65 15.22
CA GLU A 123 11.43 1.90 15.81
C GLU A 123 12.37 2.65 14.86
N ARG A 124 13.24 1.94 14.13
CA ARG A 124 14.09 2.52 13.08
C ARG A 124 13.25 3.21 12.00
N VAL A 125 12.22 2.53 11.51
CA VAL A 125 11.33 3.06 10.47
C VAL A 125 10.53 4.25 10.98
N PHE A 126 9.96 4.15 12.18
CA PHE A 126 9.28 5.27 12.83
C PHE A 126 10.19 6.51 12.91
N ARG A 127 11.42 6.35 13.38
CA ARG A 127 12.38 7.45 13.51
C ARG A 127 12.72 8.07 12.15
N GLN A 128 12.98 7.24 11.13
CA GLN A 128 13.31 7.74 9.80
C GLN A 128 12.13 8.48 9.16
N LEU A 129 10.92 7.92 9.24
CA LEU A 129 9.71 8.57 8.72
C LEU A 129 9.37 9.86 9.50
N GLY A 130 9.73 9.98 10.77
CA GLY A 130 9.56 11.21 11.55
C GLY A 130 10.64 12.27 11.34
N GLU A 131 11.76 11.92 10.71
CA GLU A 131 12.88 12.82 10.51
C GLU A 131 12.54 13.94 9.50
N GLY A 132 12.64 15.20 9.95
CA GLY A 132 12.24 16.36 9.17
C GLY A 132 10.73 16.57 9.03
N GLY A 133 9.93 15.74 9.70
CA GLY A 133 8.47 15.85 9.75
C GLY A 133 7.96 16.22 11.14
N ALA A 134 6.91 15.53 11.59
CA ALA A 134 6.31 15.73 12.90
C ALA A 134 5.84 14.41 13.53
N VAL A 135 6.27 14.15 14.77
CA VAL A 135 5.71 13.05 15.58
C VAL A 135 4.31 13.47 16.04
N ILE A 136 3.31 12.67 15.66
CA ILE A 136 1.91 12.86 16.04
C ILE A 136 1.61 12.11 17.33
N MET A 137 2.12 10.88 17.42
CA MET A 137 2.07 10.03 18.61
C MET A 137 3.44 9.36 18.80
N PRO A 138 4.08 9.51 19.97
CA PRO A 138 5.36 8.84 20.26
C PRO A 138 5.28 7.32 20.09
N PHE A 139 6.41 6.70 19.75
CA PHE A 139 6.49 5.25 19.54
C PHE A 139 6.65 4.50 20.86
N GLU A 140 5.54 4.07 21.45
CA GLU A 140 5.45 3.54 22.82
C GLU A 140 4.62 2.25 22.88
N GLU A 141 4.63 1.55 24.02
CA GLU A 141 3.73 0.42 24.26
C GLU A 141 2.29 0.91 24.40
N THR A 142 1.33 0.14 23.89
CA THR A 142 -0.10 0.44 23.99
C THR A 142 -0.86 -0.80 24.45
N PHE A 143 -2.13 -0.66 24.85
CA PHE A 143 -2.91 -1.82 25.30
C PHE A 143 -3.18 -2.85 24.18
N TRP A 144 -3.03 -2.47 22.90
CA TRP A 144 -3.36 -3.30 21.73
C TRP A 144 -2.15 -3.72 20.88
N ALA A 145 -0.97 -3.09 21.06
CA ALA A 145 0.24 -3.41 20.31
C ALA A 145 1.47 -3.35 21.20
N GLN A 146 2.46 -4.22 20.92
CA GLN A 146 3.74 -4.20 21.65
C GLN A 146 4.41 -2.82 21.57
N ARG A 147 4.40 -2.21 20.38
CA ARG A 147 4.77 -0.81 20.16
C ARG A 147 3.89 -0.21 19.07
N PHE A 148 3.51 1.05 19.22
CA PHE A 148 2.76 1.81 18.24
C PHE A 148 3.17 3.28 18.27
N GLY A 149 3.16 3.94 17.12
CA GLY A 149 3.38 5.39 17.02
C GLY A 149 2.90 5.93 15.68
N MET A 150 2.75 7.24 15.62
CA MET A 150 2.24 7.95 14.46
C MET A 150 3.15 9.12 14.11
N THR A 151 3.45 9.31 12.84
CA THR A 151 4.26 10.41 12.37
C THR A 151 3.74 10.95 11.04
N ARG A 152 3.98 12.24 10.79
CA ARG A 152 3.92 12.83 9.45
C ARG A 152 5.35 12.99 8.98
N ASP A 153 5.68 12.53 7.78
CA ASP A 153 7.02 12.71 7.24
C ASP A 153 7.23 14.11 6.63
N ARG A 154 8.46 14.36 6.15
CA ARG A 154 8.85 15.62 5.49
C ARG A 154 8.11 15.88 4.17
N PHE A 155 7.46 14.88 3.60
CA PHE A 155 6.66 14.98 2.37
C PHE A 155 5.16 15.20 2.66
N GLY A 156 4.77 15.19 3.95
CA GLY A 156 3.40 15.38 4.40
C GLY A 156 2.57 14.11 4.53
N VAL A 157 3.14 12.94 4.24
CA VAL A 157 2.43 11.65 4.34
C VAL A 157 2.33 11.23 5.80
N GLN A 158 1.15 10.77 6.21
CA GLN A 158 0.90 10.30 7.58
C GLN A 158 1.05 8.80 7.66
N TRP A 159 1.79 8.35 8.68
CA TRP A 159 2.18 6.98 8.89
C TRP A 159 1.76 6.50 10.28
N MET A 160 1.21 5.28 10.33
CA MET A 160 1.08 4.50 11.54
C MET A 160 2.11 3.39 11.49
N ILE A 161 2.89 3.22 12.55
CA ILE A 161 3.88 2.15 12.66
C ILE A 161 3.49 1.31 13.88
N SER A 162 3.37 0.00 13.70
CA SER A 162 3.15 -0.93 14.79
C SER A 162 4.15 -2.09 14.78
N CYS A 163 4.41 -2.64 15.97
CA CYS A 163 5.05 -3.93 16.13
C CYS A 163 4.07 -4.87 16.85
N GLN A 164 3.84 -6.05 16.25
CA GLN A 164 3.00 -7.12 16.79
C GLN A 164 1.68 -6.59 17.36
N THR A 165 0.75 -6.22 16.48
CA THR A 165 -0.62 -5.95 16.91
C THR A 165 -1.19 -7.25 17.47
N ARG A 166 -1.67 -7.21 18.71
CA ARG A 166 -2.47 -8.32 19.23
C ARG A 166 -3.77 -8.27 18.44
N SER A 167 -4.18 -9.40 17.87
CA SER A 167 -5.33 -9.52 16.97
C SER A 167 -6.39 -8.48 17.32
N CYS A 168 -6.67 -7.56 16.39
CA CYS A 168 -7.76 -6.60 16.56
C CYS A 168 -8.97 -7.42 17.03
N LEU A 169 -9.49 -7.09 18.21
CA LEU A 169 -10.63 -7.78 18.83
C LEU A 169 -11.82 -7.82 17.88
#